data_AF-A0A144IZ32-F1
#
_entry.id   AF-A0A144IZ32-F1
#
_cell.length_a   1.000
_cell.length_b   1.000
_cell.length_c   1.000
_cell.angle_alpha   90.00
_cell.angle_beta   90.00
_cell.angle_gamma   90.00
#
_symmetry.space_group_name_H-M   'P 1'
#
loop_
_entity.id
_entity.type
_entity.pdbx_description
1 polymer ?
#
loop_
_entity_poly.entity_id
_entity_poly.type
_entity_poly.pdbx_seq_one_letter_code
_entity_poly.pdbx_strand_id
1 'polypeptide(L)'
;MTVGAGISVSDGRLNVLGESILSDVHENIILTPAAGGLLSNGAFIGVQSDQIGSRRVFPVGKLLDLRFMCVFRFKLWWMTQRMGTCGQDIPFETQFLIVEGLDGSHFGEQGKEQSSLYVVFLPILEGDFRAVLQGNANNELEICLESGDPAVQEFDGSHLVFVAAGSDPFDVITNAVKTVEGHLQTFCHRDRKKMPDMLNWFGWCTWDAFYTNVTAEGVKQGLESLEGGGIPPKFVIIDDGWQSVGMDPTSEEAKADNTANFANRLTNIKENHKFQKDGKAGERVEDPAMGIRHIVTEIKDQHSVKYVYVWHALAGYWGGVRPGVAEMDHYDSKMAYPISSPGVQSNEPCDALNSITKTGLGLVNPEKVYNFYNELHSYLASAGINGVKVDVQNILETLGAGHGGRVKLARKYHQALEASISRNFPDNGIISCMSHNTDGLYSAKRTAVIRASDDFWPRDPASHTIHIASVAYNTIFLGEFMQPDWDM
;
A
#
# COMPACT_ATOMS: atom_id res chain seq x y z
N MET A 1 -22.35 27.55 2.67
CA MET A 1 -22.61 27.18 1.25
C MET A 1 -23.23 25.80 1.21
N THR A 2 -24.36 25.63 0.54
CA THR A 2 -24.97 24.31 0.32
C THR A 2 -24.45 23.74 -0.98
N VAL A 3 -23.89 22.54 -0.92
CA VAL A 3 -23.47 21.79 -2.10
C VAL A 3 -24.49 20.66 -2.29
N GLY A 4 -24.87 20.38 -3.55
CA GLY A 4 -25.83 19.32 -3.85
C GLY A 4 -25.44 18.01 -3.14
N ALA A 5 -26.44 17.27 -2.63
CA ALA A 5 -26.33 16.08 -1.75
C ALA A 5 -26.56 16.28 -0.23
N GLY A 6 -26.98 17.47 0.20
CA GLY A 6 -27.30 17.71 1.62
C GLY A 6 -26.07 17.88 2.52
N ILE A 7 -24.90 18.13 1.93
CA ILE A 7 -23.67 18.48 2.64
C ILE A 7 -23.49 20.00 2.56
N SER A 8 -23.28 20.64 3.72
CA SER A 8 -23.16 22.09 3.79
C SER A 8 -22.29 22.54 4.95
N VAL A 9 -21.61 23.68 4.76
CA VAL A 9 -21.01 24.44 5.86
C VAL A 9 -21.85 25.69 6.10
N SER A 10 -22.41 25.81 7.30
CA SER A 10 -23.23 26.96 7.74
C SER A 10 -23.16 27.10 9.26
N ASP A 11 -23.15 28.34 9.75
CA ASP A 11 -23.14 28.65 11.19
C ASP A 11 -22.02 27.94 11.98
N GLY A 12 -20.83 27.84 11.38
CA GLY A 12 -19.67 27.15 11.97
C GLY A 12 -19.84 25.64 12.11
N ARG A 13 -20.73 25.01 11.33
CA ARG A 13 -20.98 23.57 11.36
C ARG A 13 -20.88 22.93 9.98
N LEU A 14 -20.33 21.73 9.92
CA LEU A 14 -20.43 20.84 8.77
C LEU A 14 -21.67 19.96 8.97
N ASN A 15 -22.73 20.28 8.23
CA ASN A 15 -23.99 19.54 8.28
C ASN A 15 -24.05 18.56 7.11
N VAL A 16 -24.45 17.32 7.38
CA VAL A 16 -24.60 16.23 6.43
C VAL A 16 -25.99 15.64 6.58
N LEU A 17 -26.84 15.81 5.57
CA LEU A 17 -28.25 15.37 5.55
C LEU A 17 -29.06 15.85 6.77
N GLY A 18 -28.73 17.03 7.30
CA GLY A 18 -29.38 17.64 8.47
C GLY A 18 -28.61 17.45 9.77
N GLU A 19 -27.64 16.54 9.82
CA GLU A 19 -26.86 16.23 11.02
C GLU A 19 -25.57 17.03 11.10
N SER A 20 -25.29 17.59 12.27
CA SER A 20 -24.05 18.32 12.54
C SER A 20 -22.93 17.35 12.86
N ILE A 21 -22.03 17.11 11.89
CA ILE A 21 -20.90 16.17 12.04
C ILE A 21 -19.67 16.85 12.65
N LEU A 22 -19.39 18.09 12.24
CA LEU A 22 -18.34 18.91 12.84
C LEU A 22 -18.92 20.23 13.34
N SER A 23 -18.48 20.66 14.51
CA SER A 23 -18.74 22.00 15.07
C SER A 23 -17.49 22.87 15.00
N ASP A 24 -17.62 24.17 15.28
CA ASP A 24 -16.51 25.13 15.23
C ASP A 24 -15.68 25.04 13.93
N VAL A 25 -16.36 24.85 12.80
CA VAL A 25 -15.71 24.73 11.48
C VAL A 25 -15.05 26.05 11.09
N HIS A 26 -13.78 25.98 10.70
CA HIS A 26 -12.97 27.15 10.37
C HIS A 26 -13.46 27.85 9.09
N GLU A 27 -13.37 29.17 9.06
CA GLU A 27 -13.92 30.01 7.98
C GLU A 27 -13.27 29.78 6.61
N ASN A 28 -12.04 29.27 6.59
CA ASN A 28 -11.30 28.97 5.38
C ASN A 28 -11.66 27.61 4.77
N ILE A 29 -12.56 26.83 5.39
CA ILE A 29 -13.03 25.56 4.85
C ILE A 29 -14.08 25.82 3.77
N ILE A 30 -13.85 25.23 2.59
CA ILE A 30 -14.73 25.34 1.44
C ILE A 30 -15.30 23.98 1.06
N LEU A 31 -16.46 23.99 0.41
CA LEU A 31 -17.08 22.80 -0.16
C LEU A 31 -17.20 22.92 -1.67
N THR A 32 -16.78 21.88 -2.39
CA THR A 32 -16.90 21.77 -3.84
C THR A 32 -17.80 20.59 -4.21
N PRO A 33 -18.82 20.74 -5.07
CA PRO A 33 -19.66 19.62 -5.52
C PRO A 33 -18.86 18.57 -6.28
N ALA A 34 -19.18 17.29 -6.04
CA ALA A 34 -18.73 16.24 -6.93
C ALA A 34 -19.47 16.33 -8.27
N ALA A 35 -18.73 16.57 -9.36
CA ALA A 35 -19.29 16.66 -10.70
C ALA A 35 -19.53 15.28 -11.31
N GLY A 36 -20.78 14.93 -11.62
CA GLY A 36 -21.14 13.87 -12.58
C GLY A 36 -21.87 12.63 -12.02
N GLY A 37 -23.02 12.29 -12.66
CA GLY A 37 -23.69 10.97 -12.59
C GLY A 37 -24.78 10.78 -11.52
N LEU A 38 -25.79 9.95 -11.80
CA LEU A 38 -26.99 9.66 -10.96
C LEU A 38 -26.70 9.14 -9.53
N LEU A 39 -25.43 8.92 -9.15
CA LEU A 39 -24.98 8.42 -7.84
C LEU A 39 -24.31 9.51 -6.98
N SER A 40 -24.32 10.77 -7.42
CA SER A 40 -23.55 11.89 -6.85
C SER A 40 -24.13 12.44 -5.53
N ASN A 41 -24.07 11.66 -4.45
CA ASN A 41 -24.42 12.11 -3.10
C ASN A 41 -23.17 12.46 -2.26
N GLY A 42 -22.33 13.38 -2.74
CA GLY A 42 -21.13 13.77 -2.02
C GLY A 42 -20.56 15.14 -2.41
N ALA A 43 -19.64 15.63 -1.59
CA ALA A 43 -18.95 16.90 -1.77
C ALA A 43 -17.48 16.77 -1.34
N PHE A 44 -16.62 17.61 -1.86
CA PHE A 44 -15.23 17.71 -1.43
C PHE A 44 -15.08 18.83 -0.41
N ILE A 45 -14.40 18.53 0.69
CA ILE A 45 -13.84 19.53 1.60
C ILE A 45 -12.50 19.99 1.00
N GLY A 46 -12.36 21.30 0.88
CA GLY A 46 -11.12 21.98 0.55
C GLY A 46 -10.79 23.07 1.56
N VAL A 47 -9.65 23.73 1.37
CA VAL A 47 -9.15 24.82 2.19
C VAL A 47 -8.75 25.98 1.30
N GLN A 48 -9.30 27.16 1.55
CA GLN A 48 -8.84 28.40 0.96
C GLN A 48 -7.64 28.93 1.78
N SER A 49 -6.44 28.89 1.22
CA SER A 49 -5.24 29.37 1.91
C SER A 49 -4.27 30.05 0.95
N ASP A 50 -3.59 31.10 1.43
CA ASP A 50 -2.43 31.72 0.80
C ASP A 50 -1.10 31.07 1.25
N GLN A 51 -1.16 30.08 2.14
CA GLN A 51 0.01 29.39 2.65
C GLN A 51 0.59 28.45 1.59
N ILE A 52 1.90 28.55 1.37
CA ILE A 52 2.67 27.63 0.51
C ILE A 52 3.58 26.73 1.35
N GLY A 53 3.81 25.50 0.95
CA GLY A 53 4.80 24.62 1.58
C GLY A 53 4.61 23.17 1.20
N SER A 54 5.69 22.39 1.27
CA SER A 54 5.66 20.95 0.97
C SER A 54 4.91 20.13 2.02
N ARG A 55 4.57 20.75 3.16
CA ARG A 55 3.72 20.23 4.22
C ARG A 55 2.90 21.35 4.84
N ARG A 56 1.58 21.17 4.92
CA ARG A 56 0.65 22.07 5.62
C ARG A 56 -0.39 21.27 6.40
N VAL A 57 -0.81 21.80 7.54
CA VAL A 57 -1.86 21.19 8.38
C VAL A 57 -2.95 22.23 8.59
N PHE A 58 -4.18 21.86 8.31
CA PHE A 58 -5.34 22.74 8.38
C PHE A 58 -6.39 22.15 9.31
N PRO A 59 -6.69 22.82 10.45
CA PRO A 59 -7.86 22.49 11.25
C PRO A 59 -9.13 22.67 10.43
N VAL A 60 -10.03 21.69 10.49
CA VAL A 60 -11.32 21.72 9.79
C VAL A 60 -12.41 22.14 10.74
N GLY A 61 -12.57 21.43 11.85
CA GLY A 61 -13.59 21.65 12.87
C GLY A 61 -13.57 20.54 13.91
N LYS A 62 -14.31 20.70 14.99
CA LYS A 62 -14.36 19.76 16.11
C LYS A 62 -15.29 18.58 15.84
N LEU A 63 -14.78 17.38 16.09
CA LEU A 63 -15.58 16.15 16.16
C LEU A 63 -15.78 15.80 17.63
N LEU A 64 -17.02 15.75 18.09
CA LEU A 64 -17.38 15.56 19.50
C LEU A 64 -18.57 14.62 19.63
N ASP A 65 -18.47 13.67 20.55
CA ASP A 65 -19.52 12.73 20.94
C ASP A 65 -20.16 11.93 19.78
N LEU A 66 -19.41 11.73 18.70
CA LEU A 66 -19.82 10.94 17.54
C LEU A 66 -18.87 9.75 17.37
N ARG A 67 -19.45 8.55 17.37
CA ARG A 67 -18.66 7.31 17.18
C ARG A 67 -18.05 7.30 15.79
N PHE A 68 -16.79 6.91 15.71
CA PHE A 68 -16.13 6.70 14.43
C PHE A 68 -15.30 5.42 14.42
N MET A 69 -15.03 4.95 13.20
CA MET A 69 -13.96 4.01 12.89
C MET A 69 -13.07 4.63 11.82
N CYS A 70 -11.77 4.46 11.94
CA CYS A 70 -10.82 4.87 10.91
C CYS A 70 -9.75 3.81 10.70
N VAL A 71 -9.13 3.84 9.52
CA VAL A 71 -7.87 3.12 9.28
C VAL A 71 -6.75 4.13 9.04
N PHE A 72 -5.63 3.92 9.72
CA PHE A 72 -4.50 4.82 9.76
C PHE A 72 -3.20 4.04 9.65
N ARG A 73 -2.13 4.69 9.18
CA ARG A 73 -0.80 4.07 9.11
C ARG A 73 -0.11 4.11 10.46
N PHE A 74 -0.10 2.97 11.16
CA PHE A 74 0.60 2.83 12.44
C PHE A 74 2.11 2.61 12.28
N LYS A 75 2.59 2.33 11.07
CA LYS A 75 3.99 2.41 10.64
C LYS A 75 4.06 2.66 9.13
N LEU A 76 5.26 2.87 8.56
CA LEU A 76 5.42 3.21 7.14
C LEU A 76 4.68 2.26 6.18
N TRP A 77 4.73 0.96 6.43
CA TRP A 77 4.25 -0.09 5.52
C TRP A 77 2.77 -0.43 5.66
N TRP A 78 2.22 -0.29 6.87
CA TRP A 78 0.99 -0.96 7.28
C TRP A 78 -0.02 -0.03 7.92
N MET A 79 -1.29 -0.41 7.77
CA MET A 79 -2.41 0.24 8.44
C MET A 79 -2.98 -0.66 9.52
N THR A 80 -3.69 -0.04 10.45
CA THR A 80 -4.57 -0.71 11.40
C THR A 80 -5.76 0.22 11.69
N GLN A 81 -6.69 -0.24 12.50
CA GLN A 81 -7.91 0.47 12.85
C GLN A 81 -7.81 1.22 14.18
N ARG A 82 -8.61 2.28 14.29
CA ARG A 82 -8.92 2.95 15.55
C ARG A 82 -10.40 3.29 15.60
N MET A 83 -10.99 3.15 16.78
CA MET A 83 -12.33 3.64 17.08
C MET A 83 -12.23 4.70 18.16
N GLY A 84 -13.12 5.68 18.11
CA GLY A 84 -13.16 6.77 19.09
C GLY A 84 -14.47 7.53 19.00
N THR A 85 -14.54 8.61 19.76
CA THR A 85 -15.75 9.46 19.84
C THR A 85 -15.46 10.95 19.70
N CYS A 86 -14.19 11.36 19.66
CA CYS A 86 -13.79 12.76 19.58
C CYS A 86 -12.57 12.95 18.67
N GLY A 87 -12.36 14.16 18.15
CA GLY A 87 -11.34 14.43 17.16
C GLY A 87 -9.92 14.09 17.62
N GLN A 88 -9.59 14.23 18.91
CA GLN A 88 -8.26 13.89 19.45
C GLN A 88 -7.95 12.38 19.38
N ASP A 89 -8.97 11.53 19.25
CA ASP A 89 -8.79 10.09 19.13
C ASP A 89 -8.33 9.67 17.73
N ILE A 90 -8.40 10.56 16.74
CA ILE A 90 -8.05 10.32 15.33
C ILE A 90 -6.52 10.30 15.21
N PRO A 91 -5.90 9.16 14.87
CA PRO A 91 -4.44 9.08 14.79
C PRO A 91 -3.87 9.85 13.59
N PHE A 92 -2.58 10.21 13.69
CA PHE A 92 -1.81 10.71 12.55
C PHE A 92 -1.78 9.69 11.42
N GLU A 93 -1.76 10.17 10.17
CA GLU A 93 -1.77 9.33 8.96
C GLU A 93 -3.07 8.50 8.80
N THR A 94 -4.21 9.05 9.23
CA THR A 94 -5.53 8.46 8.96
C THR A 94 -5.88 8.64 7.49
N GLN A 95 -6.10 7.53 6.77
CA GLN A 95 -6.34 7.53 5.32
C GLN A 95 -7.81 7.30 4.95
N PHE A 96 -8.62 6.87 5.91
CA PHE A 96 -10.06 6.66 5.77
C PHE A 96 -10.72 6.78 7.14
N LEU A 97 -11.84 7.49 7.21
CA LEU A 97 -12.63 7.70 8.41
C LEU A 97 -14.12 7.55 8.07
N ILE A 98 -14.86 6.84 8.91
CA ILE A 98 -16.32 6.76 8.86
C ILE A 98 -16.90 7.13 10.22
N VAL A 99 -17.84 8.06 10.22
CA VAL A 99 -18.52 8.58 11.42
C VAL A 99 -19.96 8.10 11.41
N GLU A 100 -20.42 7.58 12.54
CA GLU A 100 -21.82 7.28 12.79
C GLU A 100 -22.51 8.54 13.31
N GLY A 101 -23.28 9.19 12.44
CA GLY A 101 -24.19 10.27 12.77
C GLY A 101 -25.48 9.72 13.42
N LEU A 102 -26.05 10.51 14.33
CA LEU A 102 -27.35 10.22 14.91
C LEU A 102 -28.43 10.62 13.90
N ASP A 103 -29.47 9.81 13.70
CA ASP A 103 -30.61 10.23 12.88
C ASP A 103 -31.35 11.39 13.58
N GLY A 104 -31.51 12.52 12.92
CA GLY A 104 -32.16 13.76 13.38
C GLY A 104 -33.64 13.65 13.71
N SER A 105 -34.18 12.44 13.84
CA SER A 105 -35.52 12.18 14.35
C SER A 105 -35.59 12.29 15.89
N HIS A 106 -34.86 13.22 16.50
CA HIS A 106 -35.17 13.71 17.83
C HIS A 106 -36.36 14.67 17.75
N PHE A 107 -37.57 14.12 17.60
CA PHE A 107 -38.85 14.55 18.18
C PHE A 107 -39.99 13.77 17.50
N GLY A 108 -40.25 12.53 17.96
CA GLY A 108 -41.53 11.87 17.67
C GLY A 108 -41.45 10.34 17.51
N GLU A 109 -42.04 9.66 18.49
CA GLU A 109 -42.55 8.28 18.41
C GLU A 109 -41.53 7.13 18.59
N GLN A 110 -41.55 6.59 19.81
CA GLN A 110 -41.05 5.25 20.15
C GLN A 110 -41.66 4.22 19.20
N GLY A 111 -40.85 3.60 18.34
CA GLY A 111 -41.28 2.42 17.57
C GLY A 111 -40.76 2.26 16.14
N LYS A 112 -39.97 3.18 15.58
CA LYS A 112 -39.28 2.98 14.29
C LYS A 112 -37.80 2.69 14.56
N GLU A 113 -37.27 1.64 13.94
CA GLU A 113 -35.82 1.39 13.90
C GLU A 113 -35.13 2.65 13.40
N GLN A 114 -34.32 3.28 14.27
CA GLN A 114 -33.47 4.41 13.88
C GLN A 114 -32.44 3.88 12.89
N SER A 115 -32.51 4.29 11.63
CA SER A 115 -31.46 4.00 10.67
C SER A 115 -30.27 4.92 10.95
N SER A 116 -29.16 4.37 11.42
CA SER A 116 -27.92 5.15 11.61
C SER A 116 -27.49 5.80 10.29
N LEU A 117 -27.05 7.05 10.35
CA LEU A 117 -26.45 7.74 9.22
C LEU A 117 -24.93 7.54 9.27
N TYR A 118 -24.32 7.04 8.19
CA TYR A 118 -22.87 6.89 8.10
C TYR A 118 -22.29 7.95 7.18
N VAL A 119 -21.25 8.64 7.64
CA VAL A 119 -20.56 9.69 6.91
C VAL A 119 -19.10 9.30 6.70
N VAL A 120 -18.72 9.09 5.45
CA VAL A 120 -17.35 8.77 5.04
C VAL A 120 -16.58 10.06 4.79
N PHE A 121 -15.36 10.13 5.33
CA PHE A 121 -14.33 11.11 4.98
C PHE A 121 -13.17 10.36 4.33
N LEU A 122 -12.95 10.65 3.05
CA LEU A 122 -11.95 9.99 2.22
C LEU A 122 -10.95 11.03 1.70
N PRO A 123 -9.79 11.19 2.37
CA PRO A 123 -8.69 12.01 1.87
C PRO A 123 -8.18 11.50 0.52
N ILE A 124 -7.88 12.42 -0.38
CA ILE A 124 -7.46 12.11 -1.75
C ILE A 124 -6.13 12.78 -2.12
N LEU A 125 -5.67 12.50 -3.33
CA LEU A 125 -4.54 13.19 -3.94
C LEU A 125 -5.06 14.39 -4.73
N GLU A 126 -4.39 15.53 -4.62
CA GLU A 126 -4.66 16.69 -5.46
C GLU A 126 -3.33 17.22 -6.04
N GLY A 127 -3.21 17.15 -7.37
CA GLY A 127 -1.94 17.41 -8.05
C GLY A 127 -0.83 16.49 -7.53
N ASP A 128 0.19 17.10 -6.93
CA ASP A 128 1.38 16.44 -6.40
C ASP A 128 1.33 16.19 -4.89
N PHE A 129 0.20 16.53 -4.24
CA PHE A 129 0.04 16.43 -2.80
C PHE A 129 -0.89 15.29 -2.40
N ARG A 130 -0.58 14.68 -1.26
CA ARG A 130 -1.43 13.70 -0.57
C ARG A 130 -2.06 14.36 0.64
N ALA A 131 -3.39 14.25 0.76
CA ALA A 131 -4.10 14.54 1.99
C ALA A 131 -4.21 13.29 2.88
N VAL A 132 -4.06 13.48 4.18
CA VAL A 132 -4.43 12.52 5.23
C VAL A 132 -5.14 13.27 6.37
N LEU A 133 -5.88 12.55 7.20
CA LEU A 133 -6.51 13.09 8.40
C LEU A 133 -5.65 12.84 9.64
N GLN A 134 -5.84 13.70 10.64
CA GLN A 134 -5.33 13.52 11.99
C GLN A 134 -6.20 14.30 12.98
N GLY A 135 -6.07 13.96 14.26
CA GLY A 135 -6.67 14.69 15.38
C GLY A 135 -5.67 15.62 16.07
N ASN A 136 -6.19 16.58 16.83
CA ASN A 136 -5.37 17.39 17.74
C ASN A 136 -5.95 17.46 19.17
N ALA A 137 -5.21 18.07 20.08
CA ALA A 137 -5.58 18.19 21.51
C ALA A 137 -6.86 19.02 21.77
N ASN A 138 -7.38 19.74 20.77
CA ASN A 138 -8.60 20.53 20.86
C ASN A 138 -9.83 19.79 20.29
N ASN A 139 -9.70 18.48 20.00
CA ASN A 139 -10.70 17.66 19.31
C ASN A 139 -11.01 18.10 17.87
N GLU A 140 -10.10 18.83 17.23
CA GLU A 140 -10.27 19.21 15.84
C GLU A 140 -9.82 18.07 14.92
N LEU A 141 -10.63 17.79 13.90
CA LEU A 141 -10.20 17.07 12.71
C LEU A 141 -9.30 18.01 11.89
N GLU A 142 -8.11 17.53 11.53
CA GLU A 142 -7.17 18.28 10.72
C GLU A 142 -6.89 17.55 9.40
N ILE A 143 -6.71 18.32 8.32
CA ILE A 143 -6.19 17.83 7.04
C ILE A 143 -4.69 18.12 7.02
N CYS A 144 -3.87 17.08 6.94
CA CYS A 144 -2.44 17.19 6.67
C CYS A 144 -2.18 16.94 5.18
N LEU A 145 -1.62 17.95 4.51
CA LEU A 145 -1.32 17.95 3.08
C LEU A 145 0.19 17.91 2.88
N GLU A 146 0.70 16.96 2.08
CA GLU A 146 2.14 16.78 1.88
C GLU A 146 2.51 16.40 0.44
N SER A 147 3.50 17.09 -0.14
CA SER A 147 4.09 16.74 -1.44
C SER A 147 5.26 15.76 -1.33
N GLY A 148 5.93 15.70 -0.18
CA GLY A 148 7.15 14.91 0.00
C GLY A 148 8.36 15.42 -0.79
N ASP A 149 8.30 16.64 -1.33
CA ASP A 149 9.41 17.32 -2.01
C ASP A 149 9.48 18.78 -1.55
N PRO A 150 10.57 19.23 -0.90
CA PRO A 150 10.73 20.63 -0.47
C PRO A 150 10.62 21.65 -1.61
N ALA A 151 10.84 21.26 -2.86
CA ALA A 151 10.70 22.11 -4.04
C ALA A 151 9.25 22.23 -4.53
N VAL A 152 8.34 21.36 -4.08
CA VAL A 152 6.93 21.36 -4.48
C VAL A 152 6.10 21.92 -3.33
N GLN A 153 5.75 23.20 -3.43
CA GLN A 153 5.17 23.98 -2.32
C GLN A 153 3.76 24.53 -2.60
N GLU A 154 3.32 24.52 -3.85
CA GLU A 154 2.03 25.11 -4.25
C GLU A 154 0.99 24.02 -4.50
N PHE A 155 -0.21 24.21 -3.94
CA PHE A 155 -1.37 23.32 -4.09
C PHE A 155 -2.62 24.18 -4.35
N ASP A 156 -3.65 23.58 -4.96
CA ASP A 156 -4.94 24.26 -5.19
C ASP A 156 -5.80 24.27 -3.92
N GLY A 157 -5.87 23.13 -3.23
CA GLY A 157 -6.53 22.95 -1.96
C GLY A 157 -8.03 22.75 -2.06
N SER A 158 -8.61 22.58 -3.25
CA SER A 158 -10.07 22.64 -3.45
C SER A 158 -10.78 21.29 -3.32
N HIS A 159 -10.04 20.18 -3.47
CA HIS A 159 -10.53 18.79 -3.43
C HIS A 159 -9.62 17.92 -2.56
N LEU A 160 -9.60 18.14 -1.24
CA LEU A 160 -8.68 17.45 -0.34
C LEU A 160 -9.29 16.19 0.31
N VAL A 161 -10.57 16.27 0.69
CA VAL A 161 -11.28 15.16 1.34
C VAL A 161 -12.66 15.01 0.72
N PHE A 162 -12.95 13.85 0.15
CA PHE A 162 -14.29 13.54 -0.33
C PHE A 162 -15.19 13.11 0.84
N VAL A 163 -16.39 13.66 0.89
CA VAL A 163 -17.41 13.36 1.90
C VAL A 163 -18.65 12.80 1.22
N ALA A 164 -19.13 11.67 1.71
CA ALA A 164 -20.39 11.05 1.30
C ALA A 164 -21.12 10.48 2.51
N ALA A 165 -22.43 10.31 2.36
CA ALA A 165 -23.26 9.81 3.43
C ALA A 165 -24.33 8.82 2.95
N GLY A 166 -24.69 7.87 3.80
CA GLY A 166 -25.70 6.84 3.51
C GLY A 166 -26.10 6.05 4.75
N SER A 167 -27.16 5.26 4.64
CA SER A 167 -27.69 4.44 5.75
C SER A 167 -27.01 3.08 5.88
N ASP A 168 -26.32 2.61 4.82
CA ASP A 168 -25.52 1.40 4.85
C ASP A 168 -24.02 1.78 4.76
N PRO A 169 -23.19 1.34 5.73
CA PRO A 169 -21.79 1.74 5.81
C PRO A 169 -20.95 1.15 4.66
N PHE A 170 -21.31 -0.01 4.11
CA PHE A 170 -20.55 -0.63 3.02
C PHE A 170 -20.88 0.04 1.68
N ASP A 171 -22.16 0.29 1.41
CA ASP A 171 -22.60 0.98 0.20
C ASP A 171 -22.02 2.40 0.12
N VAL A 172 -22.01 3.15 1.23
CA VAL A 172 -21.43 4.51 1.23
C VAL A 172 -19.93 4.48 0.97
N ILE A 173 -19.19 3.51 1.51
CA ILE A 173 -17.76 3.32 1.25
C ILE A 173 -17.52 3.02 -0.23
N THR A 174 -18.24 2.03 -0.79
CA THR A 174 -18.10 1.65 -2.20
C THR A 174 -18.46 2.80 -3.15
N ASN A 175 -19.55 3.50 -2.87
CA ASN A 175 -19.95 4.66 -3.69
C ASN A 175 -18.95 5.82 -3.56
N ALA A 176 -18.36 6.03 -2.38
CA ALA A 176 -17.33 7.04 -2.19
C ALA A 176 -16.07 6.74 -2.99
N VAL A 177 -15.55 5.51 -2.91
CA VAL A 177 -14.36 5.11 -3.67
C VAL A 177 -14.62 5.15 -5.17
N LYS A 178 -15.80 4.72 -5.66
CA LYS A 178 -16.19 4.82 -7.08
C LYS A 178 -16.34 6.27 -7.56
N THR A 179 -16.81 7.17 -6.71
CA THR A 179 -16.88 8.61 -7.03
C THR A 179 -15.48 9.20 -7.13
N VAL A 180 -14.59 8.88 -6.18
CA VAL A 180 -13.18 9.29 -6.21
C VAL A 180 -12.44 8.68 -7.40
N GLU A 181 -12.77 7.44 -7.80
CA GLU A 181 -12.26 6.83 -9.04
C GLU A 181 -12.63 7.64 -10.28
N GLY A 182 -13.91 8.06 -10.37
CA GLY A 182 -14.40 8.90 -11.47
C GLY A 182 -13.74 10.29 -11.50
N HIS A 183 -13.47 10.86 -10.33
CA HIS A 183 -12.80 12.16 -10.19
C HIS A 183 -11.30 12.11 -10.50
N LEU A 184 -10.55 11.20 -9.88
CA LEU A 184 -9.09 11.12 -10.02
C LEU A 184 -8.66 10.47 -11.34
N GLN A 185 -9.39 9.45 -11.81
CA GLN A 185 -9.08 8.68 -13.03
C GLN A 185 -7.69 8.00 -13.05
N THR A 186 -6.99 7.96 -11.92
CA THR A 186 -5.62 7.44 -11.78
C THR A 186 -5.54 6.01 -11.25
N PHE A 187 -6.63 5.49 -10.67
CA PHE A 187 -6.76 4.11 -10.22
C PHE A 187 -8.04 3.48 -10.77
N CYS A 188 -8.25 2.19 -10.47
CA CYS A 188 -9.52 1.53 -10.73
C CYS A 188 -10.04 0.83 -9.48
N HIS A 189 -11.35 0.82 -9.28
CA HIS A 189 -12.00 0.02 -8.25
C HIS A 189 -11.75 -1.48 -8.50
N ARG A 190 -11.69 -2.28 -7.41
CA ARG A 190 -11.39 -3.73 -7.45
C ARG A 190 -12.23 -4.48 -8.49
N ASP A 191 -13.53 -4.20 -8.57
CA ASP A 191 -14.49 -4.87 -9.49
C ASP A 191 -14.08 -4.81 -10.98
N ARG A 192 -13.24 -3.84 -11.36
CA ARG A 192 -12.79 -3.66 -12.74
C ARG A 192 -11.45 -4.36 -13.04
N LYS A 193 -10.83 -4.96 -12.03
CA LYS A 193 -9.51 -5.59 -12.14
C LYS A 193 -9.63 -7.08 -12.43
N LYS A 194 -8.69 -7.61 -13.20
CA LYS A 194 -8.60 -9.06 -13.44
C LYS A 194 -8.07 -9.74 -12.17
N MET A 195 -8.87 -10.60 -11.57
CA MET A 195 -8.40 -11.45 -10.48
C MET A 195 -7.51 -12.58 -11.01
N PRO A 196 -6.34 -12.84 -10.40
CA PRO A 196 -5.50 -13.98 -10.76
C PRO A 196 -6.12 -15.29 -10.28
N ASP A 197 -6.02 -16.36 -11.07
CA ASP A 197 -6.57 -17.69 -10.76
C ASP A 197 -5.88 -18.34 -9.55
N MET A 198 -4.66 -17.89 -9.18
CA MET A 198 -3.95 -18.37 -7.99
C MET A 198 -4.80 -18.25 -6.71
N LEU A 199 -5.76 -17.32 -6.65
CA LEU A 199 -6.68 -17.15 -5.52
C LEU A 199 -7.61 -18.36 -5.27
N ASN A 200 -7.80 -19.23 -6.27
CA ASN A 200 -8.66 -20.40 -6.16
C ASN A 200 -7.96 -21.62 -5.54
N TRP A 201 -6.72 -21.47 -5.09
CA TRP A 201 -5.85 -22.57 -4.75
C TRP A 201 -5.22 -22.42 -3.38
N PHE A 202 -5.11 -23.54 -2.65
CA PHE A 202 -4.21 -23.60 -1.51
C PHE A 202 -2.76 -23.44 -2.00
N GLY A 203 -2.06 -22.48 -1.39
CA GLY A 203 -0.68 -22.16 -1.70
C GLY A 203 0.23 -22.26 -0.49
N TRP A 204 1.54 -22.27 -0.75
CA TRP A 204 2.57 -22.26 0.26
C TRP A 204 3.60 -21.18 -0.05
N CYS A 205 3.91 -20.34 0.93
CA CYS A 205 4.99 -19.37 0.85
C CYS A 205 6.17 -19.81 1.72
N THR A 206 7.38 -19.64 1.22
CA THR A 206 8.60 -20.18 1.86
C THR A 206 9.10 -19.36 3.06
N TRP A 207 8.52 -18.19 3.33
CA TRP A 207 9.02 -17.24 4.34
C TRP A 207 9.09 -17.83 5.74
N ASP A 208 7.97 -18.25 6.33
CA ASP A 208 7.96 -18.79 7.71
C ASP A 208 8.73 -20.11 7.88
N ALA A 209 8.98 -20.81 6.77
CA ALA A 209 9.75 -22.05 6.77
C ALA A 209 11.27 -21.81 6.77
N PHE A 210 11.74 -20.79 6.06
CA PHE A 210 13.18 -20.61 5.80
C PHE A 210 13.71 -19.20 6.02
N TYR A 211 12.86 -18.20 6.06
CA TYR A 211 13.19 -16.79 5.89
C TYR A 211 14.15 -16.64 4.68
N THR A 212 15.22 -15.86 4.84
CA THR A 212 16.24 -15.68 3.79
C THR A 212 17.10 -16.92 3.49
N ASN A 213 16.96 -18.01 4.25
CA ASN A 213 17.72 -19.25 4.04
C ASN A 213 17.08 -20.21 3.02
N VAL A 214 16.02 -19.81 2.32
CA VAL A 214 15.36 -20.64 1.30
C VAL A 214 16.36 -21.12 0.23
N THR A 215 16.25 -22.38 -0.19
CA THR A 215 17.06 -23.02 -1.24
C THR A 215 16.16 -23.80 -2.19
N ALA A 216 16.63 -24.10 -3.41
CA ALA A 216 15.90 -24.96 -4.34
C ALA A 216 15.55 -26.33 -3.73
N GLU A 217 16.49 -26.93 -2.98
CA GLU A 217 16.28 -28.20 -2.29
C GLU A 217 15.25 -28.09 -1.15
N GLY A 218 15.32 -27.02 -0.36
CA GLY A 218 14.33 -26.77 0.70
C GLY A 218 12.91 -26.61 0.17
N VAL A 219 12.75 -25.99 -1.00
CA VAL A 219 11.45 -25.91 -1.68
C VAL A 219 10.91 -27.30 -2.03
N LYS A 220 11.74 -28.19 -2.61
CA LYS A 220 11.32 -29.57 -2.94
C LYS A 220 10.89 -30.34 -1.70
N GLN A 221 11.74 -30.33 -0.67
CA GLN A 221 11.46 -31.04 0.58
C GLN A 221 10.19 -30.53 1.27
N GLY A 222 9.94 -29.21 1.21
CA GLY A 222 8.70 -28.62 1.71
C GLY A 222 7.46 -29.09 0.95
N LEU A 223 7.54 -29.16 -0.39
CA LEU A 223 6.46 -29.71 -1.22
C LEU A 223 6.21 -31.18 -0.92
N GLU A 224 7.25 -32.01 -0.89
CA GLU A 224 7.15 -33.44 -0.54
C GLU A 224 6.54 -33.64 0.85
N SER A 225 6.91 -32.81 1.83
CA SER A 225 6.36 -32.86 3.19
C SER A 225 4.86 -32.52 3.22
N LEU A 226 4.45 -31.45 2.53
CA LEU A 226 3.03 -31.06 2.42
C LEU A 226 2.21 -32.13 1.69
N GLU A 227 2.74 -32.69 0.60
CA GLU A 227 2.11 -33.78 -0.13
C GLU A 227 2.00 -35.06 0.72
N GLY A 228 3.05 -35.43 1.44
CA GLY A 228 3.04 -36.54 2.40
C GLY A 228 2.05 -36.34 3.55
N GLY A 229 1.79 -35.08 3.93
CA GLY A 229 0.74 -34.67 4.86
C GLY A 229 -0.68 -34.64 4.27
N GLY A 230 -0.86 -34.89 2.97
CA GLY A 230 -2.16 -34.89 2.30
C GLY A 230 -2.68 -33.51 1.88
N ILE A 231 -1.84 -32.48 1.90
CA ILE A 231 -2.19 -31.09 1.55
C ILE A 231 -1.32 -30.57 0.39
N PRO A 232 -1.43 -31.15 -0.83
CA PRO A 232 -0.60 -30.78 -1.97
C PRO A 232 -0.88 -29.33 -2.42
N PRO A 233 0.07 -28.38 -2.27
CA PRO A 233 -0.13 -27.01 -2.72
C PRO A 233 -0.18 -26.93 -4.24
N LYS A 234 -1.08 -26.08 -4.76
CA LYS A 234 -1.16 -25.78 -6.21
C LYS A 234 -0.51 -24.45 -6.55
N PHE A 235 -0.10 -23.69 -5.54
CA PHE A 235 0.56 -22.40 -5.66
C PHE A 235 1.76 -22.34 -4.72
N VAL A 236 2.89 -21.82 -5.18
CA VAL A 236 4.09 -21.62 -4.36
C VAL A 236 4.60 -20.20 -4.53
N ILE A 237 4.98 -19.54 -3.43
CA ILE A 237 5.77 -18.32 -3.44
C ILE A 237 7.17 -18.65 -2.93
N ILE A 238 8.18 -18.46 -3.77
CA ILE A 238 9.58 -18.43 -3.34
C ILE A 238 9.86 -17.02 -2.82
N ASP A 239 9.77 -16.87 -1.50
CA ASP A 239 9.93 -15.60 -0.80
C ASP A 239 11.42 -15.16 -0.72
N ASP A 240 11.70 -14.06 -0.02
CA ASP A 240 13.02 -13.43 0.06
C ASP A 240 14.14 -14.45 0.39
N GLY A 241 15.30 -14.24 -0.24
CA GLY A 241 16.49 -15.06 -0.13
C GLY A 241 16.94 -15.68 -1.45
N TRP A 242 16.16 -15.63 -2.53
CA TRP A 242 16.54 -16.19 -3.83
C TRP A 242 17.33 -15.22 -4.73
N GLN A 243 17.19 -13.91 -4.51
CA GLN A 243 17.80 -12.88 -5.36
C GLN A 243 19.31 -12.77 -5.17
N SER A 244 20.00 -12.30 -6.22
CA SER A 244 21.42 -11.94 -6.17
C SER A 244 21.61 -10.58 -5.54
N VAL A 245 22.12 -10.57 -4.30
CA VAL A 245 22.25 -9.35 -3.52
C VAL A 245 23.64 -9.22 -2.91
N GLY A 246 24.03 -7.99 -2.61
CA GLY A 246 25.28 -7.70 -1.92
C GLY A 246 25.22 -6.39 -1.16
N MET A 247 26.01 -6.31 -0.10
CA MET A 247 26.19 -5.10 0.70
C MET A 247 27.31 -4.24 0.12
N ASP A 248 27.23 -2.93 0.28
CA ASP A 248 28.34 -2.05 -0.08
C ASP A 248 29.51 -2.19 0.90
N PRO A 249 30.78 -2.03 0.45
CA PRO A 249 31.95 -2.28 1.29
C PRO A 249 32.00 -1.41 2.55
N THR A 250 31.38 -0.24 2.51
CA THR A 250 31.33 0.74 3.61
C THR A 250 30.05 0.67 4.44
N SER A 251 29.10 -0.21 4.09
CA SER A 251 27.85 -0.37 4.82
C SER A 251 28.00 -1.31 6.00
N GLU A 252 27.25 -1.04 7.06
CA GLU A 252 27.13 -1.93 8.22
C GLU A 252 25.92 -2.85 8.01
N GLU A 253 26.04 -4.10 8.44
CA GLU A 253 24.95 -5.06 8.39
C GLU A 253 23.81 -4.63 9.33
N ALA A 254 22.59 -4.65 8.81
CA ALA A 254 21.38 -4.34 9.55
C ALA A 254 20.39 -5.51 9.43
N LYS A 255 20.65 -6.56 10.21
CA LYS A 255 19.77 -7.72 10.36
C LYS A 255 18.96 -7.57 11.63
N ALA A 256 17.64 -7.69 11.53
CA ALA A 256 16.81 -8.03 12.67
C ALA A 256 16.70 -9.57 12.77
N ASP A 257 16.25 -10.06 13.92
CA ASP A 257 16.12 -11.50 14.15
C ASP A 257 15.18 -12.12 13.09
N ASN A 258 15.67 -13.17 12.42
CA ASN A 258 14.96 -13.86 11.33
C ASN A 258 14.59 -12.97 10.12
N THR A 259 15.23 -11.82 9.91
CA THR A 259 14.93 -10.96 8.75
C THR A 259 16.05 -10.92 7.72
N ALA A 260 15.78 -10.28 6.58
CA ALA A 260 16.81 -9.88 5.64
C ALA A 260 17.76 -8.83 6.23
N ASN A 261 18.97 -8.74 5.65
CA ASN A 261 19.85 -7.59 5.87
C ASN A 261 19.34 -6.44 5.00
N PHE A 262 18.75 -5.43 5.63
CA PHE A 262 18.12 -4.30 4.93
C PHE A 262 19.12 -3.42 4.15
N ALA A 263 20.43 -3.55 4.42
CA ALA A 263 21.50 -2.84 3.71
C ALA A 263 21.89 -3.50 2.36
N ASN A 264 21.40 -4.72 2.09
CA ASN A 264 21.69 -5.42 0.84
C ASN A 264 21.01 -4.74 -0.35
N ARG A 265 21.68 -4.75 -1.50
CA ARG A 265 21.18 -4.22 -2.78
C ARG A 265 21.17 -5.31 -3.84
N LEU A 266 20.25 -5.21 -4.78
CA LEU A 266 20.20 -6.09 -5.94
C LEU A 266 21.46 -5.86 -6.80
N THR A 267 22.20 -6.93 -7.07
CA THR A 267 23.41 -6.90 -7.91
C THR A 267 23.21 -7.58 -9.25
N ASN A 268 22.17 -8.41 -9.38
CA ASN A 268 21.78 -9.04 -10.63
C ASN A 268 20.28 -9.38 -10.61
N ILE A 269 19.58 -9.27 -11.74
CA ILE A 269 18.17 -9.64 -11.87
C ILE A 269 17.94 -11.17 -11.82
N LYS A 270 18.99 -11.97 -12.07
CA LYS A 270 18.96 -13.42 -11.98
C LYS A 270 19.16 -13.88 -10.53
N GLU A 271 18.73 -15.11 -10.26
CA GLU A 271 18.87 -15.75 -8.95
C GLU A 271 20.32 -15.86 -8.47
N ASN A 272 20.46 -16.06 -7.16
CA ASN A 272 21.74 -16.41 -6.55
C ASN A 272 22.03 -17.92 -6.63
N HIS A 273 23.22 -18.30 -6.18
CA HIS A 273 23.72 -19.68 -6.23
C HIS A 273 22.81 -20.73 -5.57
N LYS A 274 21.93 -20.36 -4.62
CA LYS A 274 21.02 -21.32 -3.94
C LYS A 274 19.93 -21.86 -4.87
N PHE A 275 19.72 -21.21 -6.01
CA PHE A 275 18.75 -21.56 -7.04
C PHE A 275 19.41 -21.85 -8.39
N GLN A 276 20.74 -21.97 -8.42
CA GLN A 276 21.46 -22.53 -9.54
C GLN A 276 21.70 -24.02 -9.29
N LYS A 277 21.50 -24.84 -10.32
CA LYS A 277 21.81 -26.27 -10.26
C LYS A 277 23.31 -26.45 -10.01
N ASP A 278 23.64 -27.17 -8.95
CA ASP A 278 25.02 -27.33 -8.44
C ASP A 278 25.72 -25.99 -8.11
N GLY A 279 24.94 -24.96 -7.77
CA GLY A 279 25.42 -23.60 -7.54
C GLY A 279 26.34 -23.49 -6.31
N LYS A 280 27.36 -22.63 -6.44
CA LYS A 280 28.34 -22.36 -5.38
C LYS A 280 28.41 -20.87 -5.09
N ALA A 281 28.57 -20.52 -3.82
CA ALA A 281 28.70 -19.12 -3.40
C ALA A 281 29.88 -18.45 -4.12
N GLY A 282 29.63 -17.28 -4.72
CA GLY A 282 30.64 -16.53 -5.48
C GLY A 282 30.81 -16.94 -6.94
N GLU A 283 30.17 -18.03 -7.37
CA GLU A 283 30.15 -18.48 -8.77
C GLU A 283 28.78 -18.17 -9.40
N ARG A 284 28.76 -17.92 -10.72
CA ARG A 284 27.53 -17.76 -11.51
C ARG A 284 27.62 -18.55 -12.80
N VAL A 285 26.59 -19.36 -13.04
CA VAL A 285 26.36 -20.00 -14.33
C VAL A 285 25.37 -19.15 -15.13
N GLU A 286 25.71 -18.83 -16.38
CA GLU A 286 24.88 -17.97 -17.24
C GLU A 286 23.78 -18.71 -17.99
N ASP A 287 23.88 -20.05 -18.08
CA ASP A 287 22.87 -20.90 -18.72
C ASP A 287 21.53 -20.82 -17.95
N PRO A 288 20.47 -20.26 -18.55
CA PRO A 288 19.16 -20.17 -17.90
C PRO A 288 18.57 -21.52 -17.50
N ALA A 289 18.93 -22.61 -18.19
CA ALA A 289 18.49 -23.96 -17.85
C ALA A 289 19.10 -24.47 -16.54
N MET A 290 20.22 -23.88 -16.11
CA MET A 290 20.88 -24.15 -14.83
C MET A 290 20.47 -23.15 -13.74
N GLY A 291 19.75 -22.07 -14.08
CA GLY A 291 19.24 -21.07 -13.14
C GLY A 291 17.90 -21.48 -12.50
N ILE A 292 17.11 -20.52 -12.01
CA ILE A 292 15.85 -20.79 -11.29
C ILE A 292 14.84 -21.62 -12.10
N ARG A 293 14.95 -21.60 -13.44
CA ARG A 293 14.13 -22.43 -14.34
C ARG A 293 14.19 -23.92 -14.01
N HIS A 294 15.35 -24.43 -13.57
CA HIS A 294 15.50 -25.87 -13.32
C HIS A 294 14.53 -26.33 -12.23
N ILE A 295 14.49 -25.62 -11.10
CA ILE A 295 13.62 -25.95 -9.97
C ILE A 295 12.16 -25.72 -10.33
N VAL A 296 11.83 -24.63 -11.04
CA VAL A 296 10.46 -24.35 -11.47
C VAL A 296 9.92 -25.44 -12.39
N THR A 297 10.74 -25.93 -13.32
CA THR A 297 10.38 -27.03 -14.22
C THR A 297 10.18 -28.31 -13.41
N GLU A 298 11.14 -28.63 -12.54
CA GLU A 298 11.10 -29.84 -11.74
C GLU A 298 9.88 -29.90 -10.81
N ILE A 299 9.55 -28.82 -10.10
CA ILE A 299 8.40 -28.83 -9.19
C ILE A 299 7.06 -28.88 -9.92
N LYS A 300 6.98 -28.35 -11.14
CA LYS A 300 5.77 -28.43 -11.97
C LYS A 300 5.58 -29.80 -12.61
N ASP A 301 6.68 -30.49 -12.90
CA ASP A 301 6.65 -31.84 -13.50
C ASP A 301 6.39 -32.92 -12.43
N GLN A 302 6.96 -32.77 -11.24
CA GLN A 302 6.92 -33.79 -10.18
C GLN A 302 5.78 -33.58 -9.18
N HIS A 303 5.35 -32.34 -8.97
CA HIS A 303 4.31 -32.02 -8.00
C HIS A 303 3.08 -31.43 -8.68
N SER A 304 2.05 -31.27 -7.87
CA SER A 304 0.77 -30.70 -8.26
C SER A 304 0.76 -29.18 -8.52
N VAL A 305 1.92 -28.52 -8.52
CA VAL A 305 2.06 -27.06 -8.56
C VAL A 305 1.64 -26.48 -9.91
N LYS A 306 0.71 -25.52 -9.88
CA LYS A 306 0.22 -24.79 -11.07
C LYS A 306 0.92 -23.44 -11.22
N TYR A 307 1.03 -22.71 -10.12
CA TYR A 307 1.54 -21.35 -10.09
C TYR A 307 2.78 -21.27 -9.21
N VAL A 308 3.82 -20.62 -9.72
CA VAL A 308 5.03 -20.31 -8.95
C VAL A 308 5.26 -18.81 -9.03
N TYR A 309 5.23 -18.12 -7.89
CA TYR A 309 5.59 -16.72 -7.78
C TYR A 309 6.94 -16.59 -7.09
N VAL A 310 7.59 -15.44 -7.29
CA VAL A 310 8.80 -15.07 -6.54
C VAL A 310 8.62 -13.71 -5.87
N TRP A 311 9.31 -13.50 -4.76
CA TRP A 311 9.32 -12.22 -4.07
C TRP A 311 10.36 -11.25 -4.65
N HIS A 312 10.06 -9.95 -4.68
CA HIS A 312 11.09 -8.91 -4.76
C HIS A 312 10.58 -7.61 -4.13
N ALA A 313 11.47 -6.74 -3.68
CA ALA A 313 11.07 -5.38 -3.28
C ALA A 313 10.77 -4.50 -4.51
N LEU A 314 9.94 -3.48 -4.36
CA LEU A 314 9.62 -2.53 -5.43
C LEU A 314 10.88 -1.87 -6.00
N ALA A 315 11.83 -1.51 -5.15
CA ALA A 315 13.10 -0.93 -5.54
C ALA A 315 14.15 -1.98 -6.00
N GLY A 316 13.75 -3.24 -6.22
CA GLY A 316 14.61 -4.35 -6.62
C GLY A 316 15.01 -5.26 -5.46
N TYR A 317 15.52 -4.69 -4.37
CA TYR A 317 15.71 -5.35 -3.07
C TYR A 317 15.56 -4.32 -1.95
N TRP A 318 15.70 -4.72 -0.67
CA TRP A 318 15.54 -3.82 0.49
C TRP A 318 16.32 -2.51 0.38
N GLY A 319 17.62 -2.55 0.03
CA GLY A 319 18.46 -1.38 -0.18
C GLY A 319 18.44 -0.82 -1.62
N GLY A 320 17.55 -1.31 -2.48
CA GLY A 320 17.42 -0.90 -3.88
C GLY A 320 18.31 -1.66 -4.87
N VAL A 321 18.48 -1.12 -6.07
CA VAL A 321 19.39 -1.63 -7.12
C VAL A 321 20.77 -1.01 -6.93
N ARG A 322 21.82 -1.83 -6.89
CA ARG A 322 23.17 -1.38 -6.60
C ARG A 322 23.73 -0.46 -7.70
N PRO A 323 24.14 0.77 -7.40
CA PRO A 323 24.85 1.63 -8.36
C PRO A 323 26.27 1.11 -8.64
N GLY A 324 26.77 1.33 -9.86
CA GLY A 324 28.18 1.10 -10.21
C GLY A 324 28.60 -0.37 -10.39
N VAL A 325 27.66 -1.31 -10.44
CA VAL A 325 27.93 -2.69 -10.87
C VAL A 325 27.55 -2.86 -12.34
N ALA A 326 28.42 -3.50 -13.12
CA ALA A 326 28.33 -3.56 -14.58
C ALA A 326 26.97 -4.11 -15.07
N GLU A 327 26.45 -5.13 -14.39
CA GLU A 327 25.20 -5.80 -14.75
C GLU A 327 23.97 -4.92 -14.57
N MET A 328 24.03 -3.92 -13.68
CA MET A 328 22.90 -3.05 -13.34
C MET A 328 23.07 -1.60 -13.83
N ASP A 329 24.22 -1.26 -14.43
CA ASP A 329 24.61 0.12 -14.76
C ASP A 329 23.62 0.79 -15.74
N HIS A 330 23.04 0.02 -16.67
CA HIS A 330 22.09 0.54 -17.64
C HIS A 330 20.79 1.06 -17.02
N TYR A 331 20.45 0.64 -15.80
CA TYR A 331 19.30 1.16 -15.05
C TYR A 331 19.54 2.54 -14.42
N ASP A 332 20.79 3.03 -14.41
CA ASP A 332 21.17 4.35 -13.87
C ASP A 332 20.62 4.57 -12.45
N SER A 333 20.77 3.54 -11.60
CA SER A 333 20.39 3.62 -10.19
C SER A 333 21.28 4.61 -9.45
N LYS A 334 20.69 5.45 -8.60
CA LYS A 334 21.40 6.44 -7.79
C LYS A 334 21.06 6.28 -6.33
N MET A 335 22.03 6.56 -5.47
CA MET A 335 21.80 6.60 -4.04
C MET A 335 20.87 7.77 -3.70
N ALA A 336 19.76 7.44 -3.06
CA ALA A 336 18.81 8.37 -2.49
C ALA A 336 18.60 8.04 -1.00
N TYR A 337 18.35 9.05 -0.18
CA TYR A 337 18.22 8.89 1.27
C TYR A 337 16.78 9.18 1.67
N PRO A 338 16.02 8.15 2.10
CA PRO A 338 14.65 8.30 2.60
C PRO A 338 14.48 9.43 3.62
N ILE A 339 13.42 10.22 3.48
CA ILE A 339 12.97 11.19 4.47
C ILE A 339 11.52 10.85 4.85
N SER A 340 11.31 10.39 6.08
CA SER A 340 9.97 10.07 6.59
C SER A 340 9.17 11.33 6.90
N SER A 341 7.85 11.29 6.70
CA SER A 341 6.97 12.42 7.06
C SER A 341 6.86 12.54 8.59
N PRO A 342 6.62 13.75 9.13
CA PRO A 342 6.31 13.91 10.56
C PRO A 342 5.09 13.08 10.99
N GLY A 343 4.11 12.86 10.10
CA GLY A 343 2.95 12.03 10.38
C GLY A 343 3.31 10.56 10.61
N VAL A 344 4.14 9.97 9.74
CA VAL A 344 4.64 8.60 9.91
C VAL A 344 5.54 8.49 11.15
N GLN A 345 6.41 9.47 11.39
CA GLN A 345 7.30 9.51 12.56
C GLN A 345 6.55 9.63 13.90
N SER A 346 5.30 10.08 13.87
CA SER A 346 4.44 10.17 15.07
C SER A 346 3.84 8.81 15.46
N ASN A 347 4.03 7.79 14.64
CA ASN A 347 3.55 6.42 14.84
C ASN A 347 4.71 5.46 15.19
N GLU A 348 4.51 4.14 15.12
CA GLU A 348 5.50 3.13 15.52
C GLU A 348 6.80 3.26 14.69
N PRO A 349 7.98 3.28 15.34
CA PRO A 349 9.25 3.33 14.63
C PRO A 349 9.45 2.06 13.79
N CYS A 350 10.15 2.21 12.66
CA CYS A 350 10.43 1.09 11.76
C CYS A 350 11.94 0.89 11.59
N ASP A 351 12.47 -0.20 12.12
CA ASP A 351 13.90 -0.53 12.05
C ASP A 351 14.39 -0.73 10.61
N ALA A 352 13.56 -1.32 9.75
CA ALA A 352 13.88 -1.45 8.33
C ALA A 352 14.05 -0.07 7.67
N LEU A 353 13.13 0.87 7.91
CA LEU A 353 13.24 2.24 7.39
C LEU A 353 14.46 2.96 7.97
N ASN A 354 14.73 2.84 9.27
CA ASN A 354 15.90 3.44 9.91
C ASN A 354 17.20 2.96 9.25
N SER A 355 17.29 1.65 8.99
CA SER A 355 18.43 1.05 8.29
C SER A 355 18.60 1.57 6.86
N ILE A 356 17.53 1.57 6.05
CA ILE A 356 17.55 2.08 4.67
C ILE A 356 17.87 3.58 4.65
N THR A 357 17.40 4.34 5.65
CA THR A 357 17.71 5.77 5.78
C THR A 357 19.20 6.00 6.07
N LYS A 358 19.80 5.19 6.94
CA LYS A 358 21.23 5.26 7.26
C LYS A 358 22.12 4.82 6.09
N THR A 359 21.74 3.76 5.40
CA THR A 359 22.55 3.14 4.34
C THR A 359 22.26 3.70 2.94
N GLY A 360 21.11 4.36 2.77
CA GLY A 360 20.56 4.84 1.51
C GLY A 360 19.85 3.74 0.71
N LEU A 361 19.01 4.15 -0.24
CA LEU A 361 18.36 3.30 -1.22
C LEU A 361 18.96 3.55 -2.62
N GLY A 362 19.34 2.49 -3.33
CA GLY A 362 19.66 2.55 -4.76
C GLY A 362 18.37 2.69 -5.57
N LEU A 363 17.94 3.93 -5.81
CA LEU A 363 16.73 4.23 -6.56
C LEU A 363 17.02 4.16 -8.07
N VAL A 364 16.36 3.23 -8.76
CA VAL A 364 16.42 3.13 -10.23
C VAL A 364 15.96 4.45 -10.84
N ASN A 365 16.62 4.91 -11.90
CA ASN A 365 16.19 6.13 -12.58
C ASN A 365 14.71 6.00 -12.97
N PRO A 366 13.82 6.94 -12.54
CA PRO A 366 12.39 6.83 -12.83
C PRO A 366 12.06 6.76 -14.32
N GLU A 367 12.90 7.28 -15.21
CA GLU A 367 12.75 7.14 -16.69
C GLU A 367 13.07 5.73 -17.21
N LYS A 368 13.80 4.92 -16.44
CA LYS A 368 14.26 3.58 -16.82
C LYS A 368 13.59 2.45 -16.04
N VAL A 369 12.75 2.78 -15.05
CA VAL A 369 12.13 1.80 -14.15
C VAL A 369 11.24 0.79 -14.86
N TYR A 370 10.57 1.17 -15.96
CA TYR A 370 9.85 0.20 -16.79
C TYR A 370 10.79 -0.84 -17.41
N ASN A 371 11.95 -0.43 -17.91
CA ASN A 371 12.93 -1.36 -18.48
C ASN A 371 13.45 -2.32 -17.42
N PHE A 372 13.75 -1.81 -16.21
CA PHE A 372 14.12 -2.63 -15.07
C PHE A 372 13.09 -3.72 -14.76
N TYR A 373 11.83 -3.34 -14.53
CA TYR A 373 10.78 -4.33 -14.27
C TYR A 373 10.54 -5.25 -15.45
N ASN A 374 10.59 -4.73 -16.68
CA ASN A 374 10.31 -5.54 -17.85
C ASN A 374 11.41 -6.58 -18.10
N GLU A 375 12.68 -6.23 -17.94
CA GLU A 375 13.80 -7.17 -18.05
C GLU A 375 13.74 -8.24 -16.95
N LEU A 376 13.52 -7.84 -15.69
CA LEU A 376 13.34 -8.76 -14.57
C LEU A 376 12.17 -9.72 -14.80
N HIS A 377 10.98 -9.20 -15.10
CA HIS A 377 9.80 -10.04 -15.26
C HIS A 377 9.83 -10.87 -16.56
N SER A 378 10.45 -10.38 -17.64
CA SER A 378 10.66 -11.18 -18.86
C SER A 378 11.55 -12.39 -18.57
N TYR A 379 12.63 -12.18 -17.81
CA TYR A 379 13.51 -13.26 -17.36
C TYR A 379 12.74 -14.29 -16.52
N LEU A 380 12.01 -13.83 -15.50
CA LEU A 380 11.23 -14.70 -14.62
C LEU A 380 10.15 -15.49 -15.39
N ALA A 381 9.39 -14.83 -16.27
CA ALA A 381 8.40 -15.49 -17.11
C ALA A 381 9.03 -16.54 -18.02
N SER A 382 10.22 -16.27 -18.59
CA SER A 382 10.97 -17.24 -19.41
C SER A 382 11.47 -18.46 -18.61
N ALA A 383 11.64 -18.30 -17.29
CA ALA A 383 11.96 -19.38 -16.36
C ALA A 383 10.72 -20.15 -15.86
N GLY A 384 9.52 -19.79 -16.31
CA GLY A 384 8.27 -20.46 -15.95
C GLY A 384 7.60 -19.90 -14.69
N ILE A 385 8.08 -18.78 -14.14
CA ILE A 385 7.41 -18.05 -13.05
C ILE A 385 6.11 -17.41 -13.58
N ASN A 386 5.05 -17.47 -12.77
CA ASN A 386 3.71 -17.05 -13.14
C ASN A 386 3.33 -15.66 -12.61
N GLY A 387 4.11 -15.11 -11.68
CA GLY A 387 3.84 -13.83 -11.05
C GLY A 387 4.84 -13.50 -9.95
N VAL A 388 4.57 -12.41 -9.23
CA VAL A 388 5.47 -11.88 -8.20
C VAL A 388 4.72 -11.43 -6.95
N LYS A 389 5.36 -11.54 -5.78
CA LYS A 389 4.98 -10.80 -4.57
C LYS A 389 5.91 -9.59 -4.48
N VAL A 390 5.36 -8.37 -4.47
CA VAL A 390 6.14 -7.13 -4.51
C VAL A 390 6.04 -6.39 -3.19
N ASP A 391 7.13 -6.34 -2.44
CA ASP A 391 7.21 -5.76 -1.10
C ASP A 391 7.81 -4.34 -1.11
N VAL A 392 7.87 -3.73 0.07
CA VAL A 392 8.54 -2.45 0.35
C VAL A 392 8.03 -1.31 -0.54
N GLN A 393 6.75 -1.34 -0.95
CA GLN A 393 6.25 -0.40 -1.96
C GLN A 393 6.13 1.03 -1.44
N ASN A 394 5.71 1.21 -0.18
CA ASN A 394 5.53 2.53 0.42
C ASN A 394 6.84 3.34 0.53
N ILE A 395 8.02 2.75 0.32
CA ILE A 395 9.31 3.46 0.45
C ILE A 395 9.39 4.70 -0.46
N LEU A 396 8.70 4.66 -1.61
CA LEU A 396 8.71 5.75 -2.58
C LEU A 396 8.21 7.09 -2.01
N GLU A 397 7.32 7.07 -1.02
CA GLU A 397 6.82 8.32 -0.45
C GLU A 397 7.90 9.13 0.27
N THR A 398 8.97 8.45 0.70
CA THR A 398 10.11 9.04 1.40
C THR A 398 11.19 9.56 0.45
N LEU A 399 10.99 9.37 -0.86
CA LEU A 399 11.98 9.64 -1.91
C LEU A 399 11.49 10.67 -2.93
N GLY A 400 10.40 11.39 -2.63
CA GLY A 400 9.80 12.35 -3.56
C GLY A 400 10.69 13.54 -3.92
N ALA A 401 11.65 13.90 -3.06
CA ALA A 401 12.52 15.05 -3.23
C ALA A 401 13.36 14.96 -4.51
N GLY A 402 13.26 15.98 -5.38
CA GLY A 402 13.96 16.01 -6.66
C GLY A 402 13.25 15.23 -7.78
N HIS A 403 12.09 14.63 -7.47
CA HIS A 403 11.26 13.87 -8.42
C HIS A 403 9.86 14.50 -8.61
N GLY A 404 9.65 15.72 -8.08
CA GLY A 404 8.37 16.42 -8.19
C GLY A 404 7.34 15.96 -7.16
N GLY A 405 7.78 15.30 -6.08
CA GLY A 405 6.91 14.85 -5.01
C GLY A 405 6.59 13.36 -5.02
N ARG A 406 6.09 12.88 -3.89
CA ARG A 406 5.73 11.48 -3.62
C ARG A 406 4.71 10.94 -4.61
N VAL A 407 3.71 11.75 -4.96
CA VAL A 407 2.60 11.34 -5.83
C VAL A 407 3.12 11.04 -7.23
N LYS A 408 3.95 11.93 -7.80
CA LYS A 408 4.55 11.73 -9.13
C LYS A 408 5.46 10.51 -9.16
N LEU A 409 6.35 10.37 -8.17
CA LEU A 409 7.28 9.25 -8.12
C LEU A 409 6.55 7.91 -7.97
N ALA A 410 5.63 7.81 -7.00
CA ALA A 410 4.84 6.60 -6.76
C ALA A 410 4.05 6.22 -8.01
N ARG A 411 3.31 7.16 -8.60
CA ARG A 411 2.51 6.91 -9.81
C ARG A 411 3.35 6.37 -10.96
N LYS A 412 4.55 6.93 -11.16
CA LYS A 412 5.45 6.49 -12.22
C LYS A 412 5.94 5.06 -12.01
N TYR A 413 6.34 4.71 -10.80
CA TYR A 413 6.78 3.36 -10.46
C TYR A 413 5.64 2.34 -10.55
N HIS A 414 4.46 2.64 -10.01
CA HIS A 414 3.30 1.73 -10.08
C HIS A 414 2.83 1.52 -11.53
N GLN A 415 2.80 2.57 -12.36
CA GLN A 415 2.47 2.42 -13.78
C GLN A 415 3.48 1.54 -14.52
N ALA A 416 4.77 1.71 -14.25
CA ALA A 416 5.82 0.88 -14.84
C ALA A 416 5.72 -0.58 -14.37
N LEU A 417 5.44 -0.81 -13.09
CA LEU A 417 5.23 -2.13 -12.52
C LEU A 417 4.04 -2.82 -13.20
N GLU A 418 2.86 -2.19 -13.21
CA GLU A 418 1.65 -2.75 -13.82
C GLU A 418 1.81 -3.01 -15.32
N ALA A 419 2.53 -2.15 -16.03
CA ALA A 419 2.85 -2.36 -17.44
C ALA A 419 3.74 -3.59 -17.65
N SER A 420 4.74 -3.80 -16.78
CA SER A 420 5.59 -5.00 -16.83
C SER A 420 4.82 -6.27 -16.46
N ILE A 421 3.98 -6.24 -15.41
CA ILE A 421 3.12 -7.38 -15.02
C ILE A 421 2.21 -7.76 -16.18
N SER A 422 1.53 -6.79 -16.78
CA SER A 422 0.59 -7.05 -17.89
C SER A 422 1.27 -7.66 -19.10
N ARG A 423 2.54 -7.35 -19.33
CA ARG A 423 3.32 -7.86 -20.45
C ARG A 423 3.83 -9.28 -20.23
N ASN A 424 4.21 -9.62 -19.00
CA ASN A 424 4.96 -10.84 -18.70
C ASN A 424 4.12 -11.90 -17.97
N PHE A 425 3.08 -11.50 -17.26
CA PHE A 425 2.21 -12.39 -16.48
C PHE A 425 0.74 -12.23 -16.93
N PRO A 426 0.28 -13.04 -17.90
CA PRO A 426 -1.04 -12.86 -18.52
C PRO A 426 -2.21 -13.03 -17.55
N ASP A 427 -1.96 -13.65 -16.40
CA ASP A 427 -2.96 -13.84 -15.35
C ASP A 427 -3.02 -12.73 -14.30
N ASN A 428 -2.38 -11.58 -14.56
CA ASN A 428 -2.26 -10.49 -13.59
C ASN A 428 -1.56 -10.98 -12.31
N GLY A 429 -0.48 -11.74 -12.50
CA GLY A 429 0.22 -12.42 -11.41
C GLY A 429 1.04 -11.46 -10.56
N ILE A 430 0.38 -10.79 -9.62
CA ILE A 430 1.02 -9.89 -8.66
C ILE A 430 0.27 -9.91 -7.32
N ILE A 431 1.03 -9.94 -6.22
CA ILE A 431 0.55 -9.61 -4.86
C ILE A 431 1.26 -8.33 -4.42
N SER A 432 0.49 -7.30 -4.09
CA SER A 432 1.00 -6.04 -3.58
C SER A 432 1.21 -6.11 -2.07
N CYS A 433 2.38 -5.80 -1.57
CA CYS A 433 2.73 -5.96 -0.15
C CYS A 433 3.48 -4.73 0.35
N MET A 434 3.33 -4.39 1.64
CA MET A 434 3.84 -3.14 2.23
C MET A 434 3.43 -1.90 1.43
N SER A 435 2.18 -1.90 0.95
CA SER A 435 1.66 -0.99 -0.09
C SER A 435 0.43 -0.19 0.37
N HIS A 436 0.32 0.04 1.68
CA HIS A 436 -0.88 0.62 2.27
C HIS A 436 -1.00 2.14 2.13
N ASN A 437 -0.05 2.87 1.53
CA ASN A 437 -0.19 4.32 1.40
C ASN A 437 -1.17 4.70 0.28
N THR A 438 -1.84 5.84 0.43
CA THR A 438 -2.78 6.32 -0.61
C THR A 438 -2.09 6.82 -1.88
N ASP A 439 -0.79 7.11 -1.85
CA ASP A 439 -0.01 7.42 -3.06
C ASP A 439 -0.07 6.28 -4.09
N GLY A 440 0.11 5.04 -3.59
CA GLY A 440 0.05 3.81 -4.37
C GLY A 440 -1.37 3.37 -4.68
N LEU A 441 -2.28 3.37 -3.68
CA LEU A 441 -3.67 2.93 -3.86
C LEU A 441 -4.38 3.75 -4.95
N TYR A 442 -4.24 5.08 -4.93
CA TYR A 442 -4.81 5.96 -5.95
C TYR A 442 -4.01 6.00 -7.26
N SER A 443 -2.98 5.15 -7.42
CA SER A 443 -2.21 5.00 -8.65
C SER A 443 -2.34 3.62 -9.31
N ALA A 444 -3.07 2.68 -8.69
CA ALA A 444 -3.13 1.28 -9.14
C ALA A 444 -4.39 0.98 -9.98
N LYS A 445 -4.20 0.72 -11.28
CA LYS A 445 -5.30 0.43 -12.22
C LYS A 445 -5.54 -1.06 -12.45
N ARG A 446 -4.52 -1.90 -12.28
CA ARG A 446 -4.53 -3.32 -12.67
C ARG A 446 -4.18 -4.27 -11.54
N THR A 447 -3.23 -3.92 -10.67
CA THR A 447 -2.84 -4.75 -9.52
C THR A 447 -4.07 -5.05 -8.67
N ALA A 448 -4.36 -6.33 -8.50
CA ALA A 448 -5.66 -6.80 -8.01
C ALA A 448 -5.62 -7.47 -6.63
N VAL A 449 -4.44 -7.75 -6.07
CA VAL A 449 -4.30 -8.41 -4.76
C VAL A 449 -3.38 -7.59 -3.88
N ILE A 450 -3.73 -7.40 -2.62
CA ILE A 450 -2.95 -6.64 -1.64
C ILE A 450 -2.89 -7.37 -0.30
N ARG A 451 -1.70 -7.58 0.28
CA ARG A 451 -1.59 -7.99 1.68
C ARG A 451 -2.22 -6.92 2.55
N ALA A 452 -3.12 -7.28 3.44
CA ALA A 452 -3.97 -6.35 4.18
C ALA A 452 -3.54 -6.13 5.64
N SER A 453 -2.37 -6.62 6.06
CA SER A 453 -1.85 -6.48 7.42
C SER A 453 -0.32 -6.59 7.44
N ASP A 454 0.26 -6.28 8.60
CA ASP A 454 1.62 -6.71 8.95
C ASP A 454 1.74 -8.23 9.01
N ASP A 455 2.96 -8.72 9.14
CA ASP A 455 3.27 -10.15 9.13
C ASP A 455 2.56 -10.89 10.27
N PHE A 456 1.94 -12.02 9.94
CA PHE A 456 1.41 -12.97 10.92
C PHE A 456 2.54 -13.80 11.51
N TRP A 457 2.62 -13.87 12.84
CA TRP A 457 3.66 -14.66 13.52
C TRP A 457 3.00 -15.84 14.24
N PRO A 458 2.87 -17.03 13.60
CA PRO A 458 2.10 -18.14 14.15
C PRO A 458 2.61 -18.63 15.50
N ARG A 459 3.91 -18.43 15.77
CA ARG A 459 4.58 -18.81 17.05
C ARG A 459 4.51 -17.74 18.12
N ASP A 460 3.99 -16.55 17.82
CA ASP A 460 3.75 -15.48 18.79
C ASP A 460 2.24 -15.29 19.00
N PRO A 461 1.65 -15.83 20.08
CA PRO A 461 0.24 -15.65 20.40
C PRO A 461 -0.20 -14.19 20.52
N ALA A 462 0.70 -13.25 20.84
CA ALA A 462 0.36 -11.84 20.93
C ALA A 462 0.01 -11.24 19.56
N SER A 463 0.57 -11.80 18.48
CA SER A 463 0.30 -11.36 17.11
C SER A 463 -1.10 -11.74 16.61
N HIS A 464 -1.73 -12.79 17.16
CA HIS A 464 -2.92 -13.40 16.55
C HIS A 464 -4.14 -12.48 16.56
N THR A 465 -4.49 -11.94 17.73
CA THR A 465 -5.68 -11.07 17.86
C THR A 465 -5.51 -9.77 17.09
N ILE A 466 -4.31 -9.17 17.14
CA ILE A 466 -4.04 -7.91 16.45
C ILE A 466 -3.99 -8.10 14.93
N HIS A 467 -3.50 -9.25 14.44
CA HIS A 467 -3.51 -9.62 13.03
C HIS A 467 -4.93 -9.73 12.51
N ILE A 468 -5.76 -10.56 13.15
CA ILE A 468 -7.17 -10.78 12.75
C ILE A 468 -7.95 -9.47 12.77
N ALA A 469 -7.74 -8.62 13.79
CA ALA A 469 -8.39 -7.33 13.86
C ALA A 469 -7.92 -6.41 12.71
N SER A 470 -6.60 -6.24 12.55
CA SER A 470 -6.02 -5.37 11.52
C SER A 470 -6.46 -5.78 10.13
N VAL A 471 -6.36 -7.06 9.78
CA VAL A 471 -6.71 -7.55 8.45
C VAL A 471 -8.20 -7.40 8.15
N ALA A 472 -9.08 -7.66 9.13
CA ALA A 472 -10.52 -7.54 8.96
C ALA A 472 -10.96 -6.08 8.77
N TYR A 473 -10.44 -5.14 9.56
CA TYR A 473 -10.79 -3.73 9.42
C TYR A 473 -10.11 -3.06 8.24
N ASN A 474 -8.84 -3.38 7.94
CA ASN A 474 -8.19 -2.89 6.73
C ASN A 474 -8.91 -3.38 5.47
N THR A 475 -9.49 -4.59 5.48
CA THR A 475 -10.29 -5.13 4.36
C THR A 475 -11.47 -4.22 3.99
N ILE A 476 -12.06 -3.50 4.94
CA ILE A 476 -13.17 -2.56 4.67
C ILE A 476 -12.74 -1.45 3.70
N PHE A 477 -11.48 -0.99 3.81
CA PHE A 477 -10.96 0.07 2.95
C PHE A 477 -10.17 -0.48 1.75
N LEU A 478 -9.20 -1.36 2.00
CA LEU A 478 -8.35 -1.95 0.96
C LEU A 478 -9.15 -2.80 -0.03
N GLY A 479 -10.25 -3.41 0.42
CA GLY A 479 -11.16 -4.21 -0.39
C GLY A 479 -11.77 -3.44 -1.57
N GLU A 480 -11.89 -2.12 -1.47
CA GLU A 480 -12.40 -1.28 -2.56
C GLU A 480 -11.36 -1.08 -3.68
N PHE A 481 -10.07 -1.29 -3.38
CA PHE A 481 -8.98 -1.14 -4.33
C PHE A 481 -8.52 -2.50 -4.89
N MET A 482 -8.38 -3.52 -4.04
CA MET A 482 -7.79 -4.82 -4.37
C MET A 482 -8.39 -5.92 -3.51
N GLN A 483 -8.28 -7.18 -3.94
CA GLN A 483 -8.59 -8.35 -3.12
C GLN A 483 -7.62 -8.41 -1.93
N PRO A 484 -8.12 -8.34 -0.68
CA PRO A 484 -7.28 -8.49 0.50
C PRO A 484 -6.72 -9.91 0.58
N ASP A 485 -5.40 -9.99 0.71
CA ASP A 485 -4.60 -11.14 1.10
C ASP A 485 -4.35 -11.03 2.62
N TRP A 486 -4.70 -12.09 3.35
CA TRP A 486 -4.69 -12.12 4.82
C TRP A 486 -3.36 -12.59 5.41
N ASP A 487 -2.32 -12.64 4.59
CA ASP A 487 -1.02 -13.24 4.86
C ASP A 487 -1.05 -14.78 4.85
N MET A 488 0.16 -15.36 4.96
CA MET A 488 0.46 -16.80 5.01
C MET A 488 -0.13 -17.45 6.26
#